data_AF-A0A1V5LKD0-F1
#
_entry.id   AF-A0A1V5LKD0-F1
#
_cell.length_a   1.000
_cell.length_b   1.000
_cell.length_c   1.000
_cell.angle_alpha   90.00
_cell.angle_beta   90.00
_cell.angle_gamma   90.00
#
_symmetry.space_group_name_H-M   'P 1'
#
loop_
_entity.id
_entity.type
_entity.pdbx_description
1 polymer ?
#
loop_
_entity_poly.entity_id
_entity_poly.type
_entity_poly.pdbx_seq_one_letter_code
_entity_poly.pdbx_strand_id
1 'polypeptide(L)'
;MHKEEKVLFPMIRDLDRGVLPLSSVRGPINVMFLEHEEFTENLANIRILNDPMKEALYSCEDYLLLVDELTVLEKNLGEHIAKENQFLFPSSIERQNQITEGIEMARLASGQSEFQETEG
;
A
#
# COMPACT_ATOMS: atom_id res chain seq x y z
N MET A 1 -1.81 -7.94 -0.24
CA MET A 1 -1.18 -8.75 -1.30
C MET A 1 -1.97 -8.88 -2.62
N HIS A 2 -3.06 -9.66 -2.75
CA HIS A 2 -3.71 -9.86 -4.08
C HIS A 2 -4.24 -8.57 -4.73
N LYS A 3 -4.85 -7.68 -3.92
CA LYS A 3 -5.31 -6.36 -4.37
C LYS A 3 -4.15 -5.48 -4.84
N GLU A 4 -2.99 -5.62 -4.22
CA GLU A 4 -1.79 -4.88 -4.62
C GLU A 4 -1.29 -5.34 -5.98
N GLU A 5 -1.05 -6.64 -6.13
CA GLU A 5 -0.53 -7.21 -7.37
C GLU A 5 -1.46 -7.04 -8.58
N LYS A 6 -2.77 -7.14 -8.36
CA LYS A 6 -3.77 -7.13 -9.44
C LYS A 6 -4.35 -5.76 -9.73
N VAL A 7 -4.28 -4.82 -8.79
CA VAL A 7 -4.91 -3.50 -8.93
C VAL A 7 -3.92 -2.38 -8.69
N LEU A 8 -3.39 -2.24 -7.46
CA LEU A 8 -2.61 -1.06 -7.09
C LEU A 8 -1.25 -0.99 -7.80
N PHE A 9 -0.47 -2.05 -7.84
CA PHE A 9 0.85 -2.06 -8.50
C PHE A 9 0.78 -1.83 -10.01
N PRO A 10 -0.19 -2.40 -10.76
CA PRO A 10 -0.44 -1.98 -12.14
C PRO A 10 -0.67 -0.47 -12.29
N MET A 11 -1.52 0.12 -11.44
CA MET A 11 -1.77 1.58 -11.47
C MET A 11 -0.51 2.39 -11.17
N ILE A 12 0.28 1.99 -10.18
CA ILE A 12 1.56 2.65 -9.85
C ILE A 12 2.54 2.55 -11.04
N ARG A 13 2.59 1.41 -11.72
CA ARG A 13 3.45 1.24 -12.90
C ARG A 13 3.02 2.13 -14.07
N ASP A 14 1.73 2.39 -14.23
CA ASP A 14 1.24 3.35 -15.21
C ASP A 14 1.71 4.77 -14.87
N LEU A 15 1.63 5.17 -13.59
CA LEU A 15 2.16 6.45 -13.13
C LEU A 15 3.67 6.59 -13.37
N ASP A 16 4.45 5.52 -13.14
CA ASP A 16 5.89 5.52 -13.44
C ASP A 16 6.18 5.76 -14.92
N ARG A 17 5.31 5.27 -15.81
CA ARG A 17 5.35 5.50 -17.26
C ARG A 17 4.80 6.86 -17.68
N GLY A 18 4.32 7.68 -16.74
CA GLY A 18 3.69 8.97 -17.02
C GLY A 18 2.25 8.86 -17.53
N VAL A 19 1.61 7.69 -17.39
CA VAL A 19 0.22 7.45 -17.76
C VAL A 19 -0.66 7.63 -16.54
N LEU A 20 -1.65 8.50 -16.63
CA LEU A 20 -2.64 8.67 -15.56
C LEU A 20 -3.65 7.50 -15.61
N PRO A 21 -3.80 6.71 -14.53
CA PRO A 21 -4.83 5.68 -14.47
C PRO A 21 -6.24 6.30 -14.52
N LEU A 22 -7.23 5.50 -14.91
CA LEU A 22 -8.63 5.95 -14.99
C LEU A 22 -9.19 6.46 -13.65
N SER A 23 -8.62 6.01 -12.54
CA SER A 23 -9.01 6.40 -11.19
C SER A 23 -7.79 6.75 -10.33
N SER A 24 -8.01 7.49 -9.25
CA SER A 24 -6.95 7.85 -8.32
C SER A 24 -6.39 6.63 -7.60
N VAL A 25 -5.06 6.58 -7.41
CA VAL A 25 -4.40 5.56 -6.59
C VAL A 25 -4.69 5.72 -5.09
N ARG A 26 -5.18 6.88 -4.65
CA ARG A 26 -5.49 7.16 -3.23
C ARG A 26 -6.53 6.21 -2.64
N GLY A 27 -7.53 5.82 -3.44
CA GLY A 27 -8.57 4.89 -2.99
C GLY A 27 -8.00 3.52 -2.61
N PRO A 28 -7.36 2.80 -3.54
CA PRO A 28 -6.70 1.53 -3.23
C PRO A 28 -5.62 1.64 -2.14
N ILE A 29 -4.82 2.72 -2.13
CA ILE A 29 -3.82 2.96 -1.08
C ILE A 29 -4.47 3.04 0.31
N ASN A 30 -5.58 3.78 0.47
CA ASN A 30 -6.27 3.87 1.75
C ASN A 30 -6.80 2.51 2.22
N VAL A 31 -7.27 1.67 1.29
CA VAL A 31 -7.68 0.29 1.62
C VAL A 31 -6.49 -0.51 2.14
N MET A 32 -5.32 -0.39 1.50
CA MET A 32 -4.11 -1.10 1.96
C MET A 32 -3.62 -0.59 3.31
N PHE A 33 -3.72 0.71 3.62
CA PHE A 33 -3.40 1.21 4.96
C PHE A 33 -4.24 0.56 6.06
N LEU A 34 -5.55 0.43 5.84
CA LEU A 34 -6.46 -0.22 6.80
C LEU A 34 -6.12 -1.72 6.96
N GLU A 35 -5.85 -2.41 5.86
CA GLU A 35 -5.44 -3.82 5.90
C GLU A 35 -4.09 -4.00 6.62
N HIS A 36 -3.14 -3.08 6.41
CA HIS A 36 -1.83 -3.12 7.07
C HIS A 36 -1.95 -2.91 8.59
N GLU A 37 -2.85 -2.04 9.03
CA GLU A 37 -3.14 -1.85 10.45
C GLU A 37 -3.72 -3.14 11.05
N GLU A 38 -4.75 -3.72 10.42
CA GLU A 38 -5.36 -4.99 10.84
C GLU A 38 -4.34 -6.14 10.90
N PHE A 39 -3.46 -6.26 9.90
CA PHE A 39 -2.40 -7.28 9.90
C PHE A 39 -1.41 -7.08 11.03
N THR A 40 -1.05 -5.83 11.34
CA THR A 40 -0.13 -5.51 12.44
C THR A 40 -0.75 -5.91 13.79
N GLU A 41 -2.03 -5.61 14.01
CA GLU A 41 -2.75 -6.03 15.22
C GLU A 41 -2.86 -7.55 15.35
N ASN A 42 -3.17 -8.24 14.24
CA ASN A 42 -3.30 -9.69 14.22
C ASN A 42 -1.97 -10.39 14.54
N LEU A 43 -0.85 -9.89 14.02
CA LEU A 43 0.48 -10.42 14.35
C LEU A 43 0.82 -10.23 15.83
N ALA A 44 0.49 -9.06 16.41
CA ALA A 44 0.67 -8.82 17.83
C ALA A 44 -0.14 -9.82 18.68
N ASN A 45 -1.38 -10.12 18.28
CA ASN A 45 -2.22 -11.12 18.95
C ASN A 45 -1.64 -12.53 18.83
N ILE A 46 -1.16 -12.93 17.65
CA ILE A 46 -0.49 -14.23 17.45
C ILE A 46 0.72 -14.36 18.37
N ARG A 47 1.53 -13.30 18.52
CA ARG A 47 2.69 -13.32 19.43
C ARG A 47 2.29 -13.48 20.89
N ILE A 48 1.22 -12.81 21.33
CA ILE A 48 0.72 -12.94 22.71
C ILE A 48 0.25 -14.36 23.01
N LEU A 49 -0.39 -15.01 22.03
CA LEU A 49 -0.91 -16.37 22.17
C LEU A 49 0.20 -17.45 22.17
N ASN A 50 1.35 -17.17 21.54
CA ASN A 50 2.44 -18.13 21.38
C ASN A 50 3.69 -17.73 22.18
N ASP A 51 3.52 -17.10 23.35
CA ASP A 51 4.64 -16.67 24.20
C ASP A 51 5.42 -17.90 24.73
N PRO A 52 6.64 -18.17 24.21
CA PRO A 52 7.39 -19.36 24.56
C PRO A 52 7.85 -19.34 26.02
N MET A 53 7.89 -18.17 26.68
CA MET A 53 8.20 -18.07 28.11
C MET A 53 7.10 -18.63 29.01
N LYS A 54 5.85 -18.78 28.50
CA LYS A 54 4.75 -19.42 29.24
C LYS A 54 4.72 -20.94 29.08
N GLU A 55 5.26 -21.48 28.00
CA GLU A 55 5.13 -22.91 27.64
C GLU A 55 6.43 -23.73 27.73
N ALA A 56 7.56 -23.08 28.03
CA ALA A 56 8.92 -23.66 27.98
C ALA A 56 9.15 -24.95 28.79
N LEU A 57 8.25 -25.34 29.71
CA LEU A 57 8.40 -26.58 30.47
C LEU A 57 7.88 -27.82 29.71
N TYR A 58 7.08 -27.65 28.64
CA TYR A 58 6.37 -28.75 27.97
C TYR A 58 6.31 -28.67 26.44
N SER A 59 6.93 -27.66 25.80
CA SER A 59 6.89 -27.53 24.34
C SER A 59 7.81 -28.54 23.64
N CYS A 60 7.33 -29.10 22.51
CA CYS A 60 8.17 -29.92 21.63
C CYS A 60 9.07 -29.05 20.74
N GLU A 61 10.11 -29.66 20.17
CA GLU A 61 11.04 -28.98 19.26
C GLU A 61 10.34 -28.34 18.05
N ASP A 62 9.33 -29.00 17.49
CA ASP A 62 8.52 -28.47 16.37
C ASP A 62 7.76 -27.19 16.75
N TYR A 63 7.29 -27.09 18.01
CA TYR A 63 6.60 -25.89 18.49
C TYR A 63 7.56 -24.71 18.60
N LEU A 64 8.78 -24.91 19.13
CA LEU A 64 9.78 -23.86 19.23
C LEU A 64 10.18 -23.36 17.83
N LEU A 65 10.34 -24.28 16.87
CA LEU A 65 10.60 -23.93 15.47
C LEU A 65 9.47 -23.08 14.88
N LEU A 66 8.21 -23.44 15.13
CA LEU A 66 7.06 -22.63 14.68
C LEU A 66 7.11 -21.20 15.23
N VAL A 67 7.42 -21.03 16.52
CA VAL A 67 7.52 -19.71 17.16
C VAL A 67 8.66 -18.87 16.57
N ASP A 68 9.80 -19.50 16.28
CA ASP A 68 10.93 -18.84 15.62
C ASP A 68 10.56 -18.39 14.19
N GLU A 69 9.91 -19.24 13.40
CA GLU A 69 9.44 -18.91 12.05
C GLU A 69 8.37 -17.80 12.06
N LEU A 70 7.48 -17.78 13.05
CA LEU A 70 6.51 -16.69 13.24
C LEU A 70 7.20 -15.34 13.50
N THR A 71 8.32 -15.34 14.24
CA THR A 71 9.12 -14.13 14.48
C THR A 71 9.75 -13.62 13.18
N VAL A 72 10.27 -14.52 12.34
CA VAL A 72 10.79 -14.18 11.01
C VAL A 72 9.69 -13.61 10.11
N LEU A 73 8.50 -14.23 10.13
CA LEU A 73 7.33 -13.75 9.38
C LEU A 73 6.91 -12.33 9.83
N GLU A 74 6.79 -12.09 11.14
CA GLU A 74 6.42 -10.77 11.71
C GLU A 74 7.40 -9.70 11.22
N LYS A 75 8.70 -9.97 11.32
CA LYS A 75 9.74 -9.05 10.85
C LYS A 75 9.60 -8.75 9.36
N ASN A 76 9.48 -9.78 8.52
CA ASN A 76 9.41 -9.61 7.07
C ASN A 76 8.15 -8.83 6.66
N LEU A 77 7.00 -9.12 7.27
CA LEU A 77 5.77 -8.40 6.98
C LEU A 77 5.84 -6.95 7.46
N GLY A 78 6.43 -6.71 8.63
CA GLY A 78 6.66 -5.35 9.14
C GLY A 78 7.55 -4.53 8.19
N GLU A 79 8.63 -5.12 7.66
CA GLU A 79 9.49 -4.46 6.67
C GLU A 79 8.76 -4.18 5.35
N HIS A 80 7.90 -5.11 4.89
CA HIS A 80 7.07 -4.93 3.70
C HIS A 80 6.09 -3.77 3.85
N ILE A 81 5.29 -3.78 4.93
CA ILE A 81 4.33 -2.72 5.26
C ILE A 81 5.04 -1.37 5.36
N ALA A 82 6.21 -1.32 6.01
CA ALA A 82 6.98 -0.09 6.15
C ALA A 82 7.45 0.46 4.79
N LYS A 83 7.98 -0.40 3.90
CA LYS A 83 8.40 0.00 2.55
C LYS A 83 7.24 0.63 1.78
N GLU A 84 6.06 0.07 1.91
CA GLU A 84 4.89 0.53 1.16
C GLU A 84 4.30 1.80 1.74
N ASN A 85 3.98 1.79 3.03
CA ASN A 85 3.34 2.89 3.73
C ASN A 85 4.21 4.15 3.77
N GLN A 86 5.52 3.99 3.96
CA GLN A 86 6.42 5.13 4.16
C GLN A 86 7.04 5.65 2.86
N PHE A 87 7.19 4.80 1.84
CA PHE A 87 7.92 5.17 0.62
C PHE A 87 7.09 4.99 -0.65
N LEU A 88 6.60 3.78 -0.93
CA LEU A 88 5.92 3.51 -2.21
C LEU A 88 4.62 4.30 -2.36
N PHE A 89 3.75 4.29 -1.34
CA PHE A 89 2.43 4.92 -1.43
C PHE A 89 2.53 6.46 -1.48
N PRO A 90 3.32 7.13 -0.62
CA PRO A 90 3.47 8.58 -0.71
C PRO A 90 4.07 9.02 -2.05
N SER A 91 5.10 8.33 -2.55
CA SER A 91 5.72 8.66 -3.84
C SER A 91 4.77 8.43 -5.02
N SER A 92 3.90 7.42 -4.95
CA SER A 92 2.88 7.15 -5.98
C SER A 92 1.82 8.24 -6.04
N ILE A 93 1.37 8.74 -4.88
CA ILE A 93 0.41 9.85 -4.80
C ILE A 93 1.05 11.13 -5.37
N GLU A 94 2.29 11.41 -5.00
CA GLU A 94 3.03 12.56 -5.49
C GLU A 94 3.20 12.50 -7.01
N ARG A 95 3.57 11.33 -7.55
CA ARG A 95 3.70 11.14 -9.00
C ARG A 95 2.38 11.37 -9.74
N GLN A 96 1.25 10.94 -9.17
CA GLN A 96 -0.09 11.22 -9.72
C GLN A 96 -0.41 12.71 -9.75
N ASN A 97 -0.07 13.46 -8.69
CA ASN A 97 -0.28 14.91 -8.66
C ASN A 97 0.53 15.60 -9.75
N GLN A 98 1.83 15.27 -9.87
CA GLN A 98 2.73 15.85 -10.87
C GLN A 98 2.24 15.63 -12.31
N ILE A 99 1.74 14.43 -12.63
CA ILE A 99 1.17 14.14 -13.96
C ILE A 99 -0.09 14.97 -14.19
N THR A 100 -0.96 15.05 -13.19
CA THR A 100 -2.23 15.80 -13.28
C THR A 100 -1.97 17.29 -13.50
N GLU A 101 -1.07 17.89 -12.72
CA GLU A 101 -0.65 19.28 -12.86
C GLU A 101 -0.02 19.54 -14.23
N GLY A 102 0.82 18.63 -14.72
CA GLY A 102 1.41 18.73 -16.06
C GLY A 102 0.36 18.76 -17.18
N ILE A 103 -0.68 17.93 -17.07
CA ILE A 103 -1.80 17.91 -18.02
C ILE A 103 -2.60 19.22 -17.96
N GLU A 104 -2.89 19.72 -16.77
CA GLU A 104 -3.65 20.97 -16.58
C GLU A 104 -2.88 22.18 -17.14
N MET A 105 -1.57 22.25 -16.86
CA MET A 105 -0.69 23.30 -17.40
C MET A 105 -0.62 23.24 -18.93
N ALA A 106 -0.55 22.05 -19.53
CA ALA A 106 -0.59 21.89 -20.97
C ALA A 106 -1.93 22.33 -21.57
N ARG A 107 -3.04 22.02 -20.89
CA ARG A 107 -4.39 22.44 -21.30
C ARG A 107 -4.51 23.96 -21.31
N LEU A 108 -4.08 24.63 -20.24
CA LEU A 108 -4.08 26.09 -20.13
C LEU A 108 -3.20 26.75 -21.21
N ALA A 109 -1.99 26.22 -21.43
CA ALA A 109 -1.08 26.74 -22.46
C ALA A 109 -1.62 26.56 -23.89
N SER A 110 -2.42 25.51 -24.13
CA SER A 110 -3.04 25.24 -25.43
C SER A 110 -4.29 26.08 -25.74
N GLY A 111 -4.72 26.96 -24.84
CA GLY A 111 -5.87 27.86 -25.06
C GLY A 111 -7.23 27.17 -25.04
N GLN A 112 -7.33 25.91 -24.61
CA GLN A 112 -8.59 25.19 -24.46
C GLN A 112 -9.29 25.57 -23.14
N SER A 113 -9.73 26.83 -23.07
CA SER A 113 -10.73 27.27 -22.10
C SER A 113 -12.10 26.83 -22.64
N GLU A 114 -12.81 25.96 -21.90
CA GLU A 114 -14.21 25.67 -22.16
C GLU A 114 -15.04 26.93 -21.91
N PHE A 115 -15.16 27.79 -22.92
CA PHE A 115 -16.30 28.71 -23.03
C PHE A 115 -17.51 27.86 -23.42
N GLN A 116 -18.32 27.47 -22.43
CA GLN A 116 -19.71 27.11 -22.70
C GLN A 116 -20.47 28.39 -23.04
N GLU A 117 -20.53 28.71 -24.33
CA GLU A 117 -21.66 29.43 -24.90
C GLU A 117 -22.88 28.53 -24.78
N THR A 118 -23.71 28.76 -23.78
CA THR A 118 -25.14 28.45 -23.88
C THR A 118 -25.87 29.74 -24.24
N GLU A 119 -25.85 30.08 -25.53
CA GLU A 119 -26.89 30.90 -26.15
C GLU A 119 -28.13 30.04 -26.40
N GLY A 120 -29.33 30.57 -26.11
CA GLY A 120 -30.62 30.04 -26.59
C GLY A 120 -31.67 29.85 -25.52
#